data_AF-A0A5S3YMT0-F1
#
_entry.id   AF-A0A5S3YMT0-F1
#
_cell.length_a   1.000
_cell.length_b   1.000
_cell.length_c   1.000
_cell.angle_alpha   90.00
_cell.angle_beta   90.00
_cell.angle_gamma   90.00
#
_symmetry.space_group_name_H-M   'P 1'
#
loop_
_entity.id
_entity.type
_entity.pdbx_description
1 polymer ?
#
loop_
_entity_poly.entity_id
_entity_poly.type
_entity_poly.pdbx_seq_one_letter_code
_entity_poly.pdbx_strand_id
1 'polypeptide(L)' 'MLKAHTEISQLEPQAIWKFFDQICAIPHPSKHEEALASFIVDWAKSKNLDVRRDETGNVF' A
#
# COMPACT_ATOMS: atom_id res chain seq x y z
N MET A 1 -30.64 -6.53 -11.15
CA MET A 1 -29.51 -7.35 -10.63
C MET A 1 -28.23 -6.54 -10.82
N LEU A 2 -27.65 -6.03 -9.74
CA LEU A 2 -26.36 -5.32 -9.81
C LEU A 2 -25.27 -6.32 -10.19
N LYS A 3 -24.37 -5.90 -11.09
CA LYS A 3 -23.24 -6.69 -11.56
C LYS A 3 -22.38 -7.18 -10.39
N ALA A 4 -21.87 -8.40 -10.55
CA ALA A 4 -20.98 -9.09 -9.62
C ALA A 4 -19.89 -8.18 -9.06
N HIS A 5 -19.58 -8.35 -7.78
CA HIS A 5 -18.46 -7.72 -7.10
C HIS A 5 -17.16 -8.14 -7.81
N THR A 6 -16.71 -7.37 -8.80
CA THR A 6 -15.32 -7.44 -9.24
C THR A 6 -14.51 -6.98 -8.04
N GLU A 7 -13.72 -7.89 -7.45
CA GLU A 7 -12.74 -7.48 -6.45
C GLU A 7 -11.87 -6.40 -7.09
N ILE A 8 -11.73 -5.27 -6.40
CA ILE A 8 -10.99 -4.11 -6.90
C ILE A 8 -9.57 -4.51 -7.34
N SER A 9 -8.97 -5.50 -6.68
CA SER A 9 -7.68 -6.11 -7.01
C SER A 9 -7.59 -6.74 -8.41
N GLN A 10 -8.72 -7.04 -9.06
CA GLN A 10 -8.83 -7.63 -10.40
C GLN A 10 -8.94 -6.59 -11.53
N LEU A 11 -8.95 -5.30 -11.22
CA LEU A 11 -8.97 -4.25 -12.24
C LEU A 11 -7.61 -4.12 -12.94
N GLU A 12 -7.61 -3.66 -14.18
CA GLU A 12 -6.38 -3.37 -14.92
C GLU A 12 -5.91 -1.91 -14.69
N PRO A 13 -4.60 -1.68 -14.56
CA PRO A 13 -3.51 -2.66 -14.53
C PRO A 13 -3.42 -3.40 -13.17
N GLN A 14 -3.35 -4.73 -13.20
CA GLN A 14 -3.38 -5.59 -12.00
C GLN A 14 -2.41 -5.16 -10.90
N ALA A 15 -1.20 -4.74 -11.28
CA ALA A 15 -0.16 -4.37 -10.31
C ALA A 15 -0.61 -3.20 -9.42
N ILE A 16 -1.23 -2.18 -9.99
CA ILE A 16 -1.66 -0.99 -9.25
C ILE A 16 -2.83 -1.33 -8.33
N TRP A 17 -3.82 -2.04 -8.86
CA TRP A 17 -5.05 -2.31 -8.12
C TRP A 17 -4.85 -3.30 -6.97
N LYS A 18 -3.93 -4.25 -7.09
CA LYS A 18 -3.51 -5.08 -5.96
C LYS A 18 -2.87 -4.28 -4.83
N PHE A 19 -2.01 -3.31 -5.16
CA PHE A 19 -1.46 -2.42 -4.13
C PHE A 19 -2.52 -1.52 -3.53
N PHE A 20 -3.39 -0.94 -4.35
CA PHE A 20 -4.46 -0.07 -3.87
C PHE A 20 -5.38 -0.79 -2.88
N ASP A 21 -5.79 -2.02 -3.18
CA ASP A 21 -6.59 -2.86 -2.29
C ASP A 21 -5.88 -3.12 -0.94
N GLN A 22 -4.58 -3.43 -0.97
CA GLN A 22 -3.77 -3.62 0.23
C GLN A 22 -3.65 -2.32 1.06
N ILE A 23 -3.48 -1.18 0.41
CA ILE A 23 -3.41 0.14 1.07
C ILE A 23 -4.75 0.48 1.73
N CYS A 24 -5.88 0.23 1.06
CA CYS A 24 -7.21 0.46 1.61
C CYS A 24 -7.52 -0.43 2.83
N ALA A 25 -6.92 -1.63 2.91
CA ALA A 25 -7.07 -2.52 4.06
C ALA A 25 -6.32 -2.05 5.32
N ILE A 26 -5.33 -1.16 5.18
CA ILE A 26 -4.57 -0.60 6.30
C ILE A 26 -5.16 0.78 6.65
N PRO A 27 -5.72 1.00 7.85
CA PRO A 27 -6.16 2.35 8.25
C PRO A 27 -4.99 3.33 8.24
N HIS A 28 -5.06 4.38 7.43
CA HIS A 28 -3.99 5.36 7.24
C HIS A 28 -4.49 6.83 7.25
N PRO A 29 -5.27 7.27 8.28
CA PRO A 29 -5.64 8.68 8.38
C PRO A 29 -4.43 9.55 8.70
N SER A 30 -4.55 10.86 8.49
CA SER A 30 -3.49 11.83 8.81
C SER A 30 -3.02 11.68 10.26
N LYS A 31 -1.70 11.68 10.48
CA LYS A 31 -0.99 11.43 11.75
C LYS A 31 -1.00 9.98 12.25
N HIS A 32 -1.53 9.05 11.47
CA HIS A 32 -1.52 7.61 11.77
C HIS A 32 -0.95 6.79 10.59
N GLU A 33 0.01 7.36 9.86
CA GLU A 33 0.60 6.78 8.66
C GLU A 33 1.58 5.62 8.97
N GLU A 34 1.96 5.42 10.24
CA GLU A 34 3.04 4.52 10.65
C GLU A 34 2.84 3.06 10.20
N ALA A 35 1.60 2.56 10.27
CA ALA A 35 1.28 1.20 9.84
C ALA A 35 1.49 1.02 8.32
N LEU A 36 1.04 2.00 7.54
CA LEU A 36 1.19 1.98 6.09
C LEU A 36 2.66 2.19 5.68
N ALA A 37 3.36 3.11 6.33
CA ALA A 37 4.77 3.37 6.09
C ALA A 37 5.62 2.11 6.37
N SER A 38 5.36 1.41 7.47
CA SER A 38 6.04 0.15 7.80
C SER A 38 5.77 -0.93 6.75
N PHE A 39 4.52 -1.08 6.31
CA PHE A 39 4.16 -2.00 5.23
C PHE A 39 4.95 -1.73 3.93
N ILE A 40 5.06 -0.45 3.53
CA ILE A 40 5.81 -0.07 2.30
C ILE A 40 7.29 -0.37 2.46
N VAL A 41 7.89 -0.04 3.62
CA VAL A 41 9.31 -0.27 3.90
C VAL A 41 9.64 -1.76 3.90
N ASP A 42 8.83 -2.58 4.56
CA ASP A 42 9.05 -4.02 4.62
C ASP A 42 8.85 -4.67 3.25
N TRP A 43 7.86 -4.20 2.48
CA TRP A 43 7.69 -4.63 1.10
C TRP A 43 8.93 -4.27 0.24
N ALA A 44 9.44 -3.04 0.32
CA ALA A 44 10.62 -2.62 -0.42
C ALA A 44 11.87 -3.43 -0.05
N LYS A 45 12.11 -3.67 1.25
CA LYS A 45 13.17 -4.55 1.74
C LYS A 45 13.03 -5.98 1.22
N SER A 46 11.82 -6.53 1.18
CA SER A 46 11.55 -7.87 0.64
C SER A 46 11.86 -7.99 -0.85
N LYS A 47 11.83 -6.86 -1.57
CA LYS A 47 12.21 -6.72 -2.98
C LYS A 47 13.68 -6.34 -3.16
N ASN A 48 14.43 -6.25 -2.06
CA ASN A 48 15.84 -5.88 -2.03
C ASN A 48 16.09 -4.49 -2.66
N LEU A 49 15.11 -3.58 -2.50
CA LEU A 49 15.20 -2.19 -2.91
C LEU A 49 15.87 -1.37 -1.80
N ASP A 50 16.62 -0.35 -2.18
CA ASP A 50 17.06 0.66 -1.22
C ASP A 50 15.84 1.41 -0.71
N VAL A 51 15.74 1.55 0.62
CA VAL A 51 14.62 2.21 1.27
C VAL A 51 15.10 2.85 2.57
N ARG A 52 14.70 4.11 2.78
CA ARG A 52 15.05 4.87 3.98
C ARG A 52 13.88 5.70 4.48
N ARG A 53 13.98 6.12 5.75
CA ARG A 53 13.06 7.08 6.36
C ARG A 53 13.81 8.27 6.92
N ASP A 54 13.19 9.44 6.88
CA ASP A 54 13.69 10.62 7.58
C ASP A 54 13.12 10.72 9.00
N GLU A 55 13.58 11.72 9.77
CA GLU A 55 13.13 11.97 11.14
C GLU A 55 11.65 12.36 11.23
N THR A 56 11.06 12.85 10.13
CA THR A 56 9.64 13.21 10.05
C THR A 56 8.77 11.99 9.69
N GLY A 57 9.39 10.87 9.32
CA GLY A 57 8.73 9.61 9.01
C GLY A 57 8.43 9.38 7.52
N ASN A 58 8.87 10.27 6.62
CA ASN A 58 8.68 10.12 5.17
C ASN A 58 9.51 8.96 4.63
N VAL A 59 8.97 8.21 3.65
CA VAL A 59 9.62 7.05 3.02
C VAL A 59 10.25 7.48 1.68
N PHE A 60 11.50 7.06 1.45
CA PHE A 60 12.26 7.25 0.20
C PHE A 60 12.78 5.92 -0.32
#